data_AF-A0A971GVW8-F1
#
_entry.id   AF-A0A971GVW8-F1
#
_cell.length_a   1.000
_cell.length_b   1.000
_cell.length_c   1.000
_cell.angle_alpha   90.00
_cell.angle_beta   90.00
_cell.angle_gamma   90.00
#
_symmetry.space_group_name_H-M   'P 1'
#
loop_
_entity.id
_entity.type
_entity.pdbx_description
1 polymer ?
#
loop_
_entity_poly.entity_id
_entity_poly.type
_entity_poly.pdbx_seq_one_letter_code
_entity_poly.pdbx_strand_id
1 'polypeptide(L)'
;MIDSEGNLSFTPELITLVEQVLSAYEAANGPLESDLQRGLAISFVLGYLHCNLDAIWDELATAPHFAAQHPREMFADCQGRTPHMTSEDVKRLRNVLMRYGWVEED
;
A
#
# COMPACT_ATOMS: atom_id res chain seq x y z
N MET A 1 4.95 4.75 5.22
CA MET A 1 5.82 5.73 5.90
C MET A 1 7.27 5.62 5.47
N ILE A 2 8.14 6.55 5.87
CA ILE A 2 9.60 6.42 5.71
C ILE A 2 10.12 5.73 6.98
N ASP A 3 10.81 4.60 6.85
CA ASP A 3 11.44 3.91 7.99
C ASP A 3 12.74 4.60 8.44
N SER A 4 13.36 4.08 9.51
CA SER A 4 14.63 4.62 10.05
C SER A 4 15.81 4.53 9.09
N GLU A 5 15.70 3.70 8.06
CA GLU A 5 16.71 3.54 7.01
C GLU A 5 16.43 4.44 5.80
N GLY A 6 15.34 5.20 5.82
CA GLY A 6 14.95 6.11 4.75
C GLY A 6 14.11 5.45 3.66
N ASN A 7 13.67 4.21 3.85
CA ASN A 7 12.89 3.48 2.85
C ASN A 7 11.40 3.78 2.98
N LEU A 8 10.73 3.92 1.84
CA LEU A 8 9.28 3.97 1.82
C LEU A 8 8.72 2.56 2.05
N SER A 9 8.10 2.35 3.21
CA SER A 9 7.45 1.10 3.58
C SER A 9 6.13 1.38 4.29
N PHE A 10 5.07 0.68 3.89
CA PHE A 10 3.76 0.74 4.55
C PHE A 10 3.44 -0.54 5.33
N THR A 11 4.45 -1.40 5.55
CA THR A 11 4.25 -2.70 6.18
C THR A 11 3.58 -2.58 7.57
N PRO A 12 4.02 -1.71 8.48
CA PRO A 12 3.35 -1.54 9.79
C PRO A 12 1.89 -1.11 9.68
N GLU A 13 1.59 -0.19 8.77
CA GLU A 13 0.24 0.33 8.54
C GLU A 13 -0.67 -0.75 7.94
N LEU A 14 -0.15 -1.55 7.00
CA LEU A 14 -0.87 -2.67 6.42
C LEU A 14 -1.13 -3.78 7.45
N ILE A 15 -0.17 -4.08 8.33
CA ILE A 15 -0.38 -5.00 9.45
C ILE A 15 -1.48 -4.48 10.37
N THR A 16 -1.42 -3.20 10.75
CA THR A 16 -2.44 -2.57 11.60
C THR A 16 -3.83 -2.64 10.96
N LEU A 17 -3.92 -2.42 9.65
CA LEU A 17 -5.18 -2.55 8.91
C LEU A 17 -5.72 -3.99 8.95
N VAL A 18 -4.86 -4.99 8.76
CA VAL A 18 -5.25 -6.40 8.87
C VAL A 18 -5.78 -6.71 10.27
N GLU A 19 -5.08 -6.26 11.31
CA GLU A 19 -5.50 -6.45 12.70
C GLU A 19 -6.86 -5.80 12.99
N GLN A 20 -7.11 -4.61 12.46
CA GLN A 20 -8.41 -3.93 12.57
C GLN A 20 -9.53 -4.73 11.89
N VAL A 21 -9.29 -5.26 10.70
CA VAL A 21 -10.27 -6.10 9.98
C VAL A 21 -10.59 -7.36 10.78
N LEU A 22 -9.57 -8.04 11.31
CA LEU A 22 -9.78 -9.24 12.13
C LEU A 22 -10.52 -8.92 13.43
N SER A 23 -10.16 -7.82 14.11
CA SER A 23 -10.86 -7.39 15.31
C SER A 23 -12.33 -7.09 15.05
N ALA A 24 -12.65 -6.44 13.94
CA ALA A 24 -14.04 -6.20 13.53
C ALA A 24 -14.79 -7.51 13.21
N TYR A 25 -14.13 -8.46 12.55
CA TYR A 25 -14.70 -9.78 12.30
C TYR A 25 -14.98 -10.54 13.60
N GLU A 26 -14.01 -10.58 14.52
CA GLU A 26 -14.11 -11.31 15.79
C GLU A 26 -15.18 -10.68 16.71
N ALA A 27 -15.34 -9.35 16.67
CA ALA A 27 -16.40 -8.65 17.39
C ALA A 27 -17.81 -9.03 16.88
N ALA A 28 -17.95 -9.31 15.59
CA ALA A 28 -19.24 -9.66 14.97
C ALA A 28 -19.56 -11.16 15.01
N ASN A 29 -18.55 -12.02 14.93
CA ASN A 29 -18.73 -13.46 14.71
C ASN A 29 -18.15 -14.35 15.83
N GLY A 30 -17.50 -13.76 16.83
CA GLY A 30 -16.74 -14.47 17.85
C GLY A 30 -15.27 -14.67 17.48
N PRO A 31 -14.44 -15.07 18.45
CA PRO A 31 -12.99 -15.17 18.27
C PRO A 31 -12.62 -16.27 17.27
N LEU A 32 -11.47 -16.10 16.60
CA LEU A 32 -10.87 -17.17 15.81
C LEU A 32 -10.33 -18.25 16.76
N GLU A 33 -10.65 -19.52 16.48
CA GLU A 33 -10.50 -20.64 17.41
C GLU A 33 -9.07 -21.20 17.47
N SER A 34 -8.21 -20.84 16.52
CA SER A 34 -6.84 -21.33 16.45
C SER A 34 -5.90 -20.39 15.69
N ASP A 35 -4.60 -20.55 15.95
CA ASP A 35 -3.54 -19.84 15.21
C ASP A 35 -3.57 -20.13 13.71
N LEU A 36 -3.95 -21.36 13.33
CA LEU A 36 -4.13 -21.73 11.92
C LEU A 36 -5.27 -20.92 11.28
N GLN A 37 -6.42 -20.85 11.94
CA GLN A 37 -7.57 -20.08 11.44
C GLN A 37 -7.22 -18.59 11.35
N ARG A 38 -6.49 -18.06 12.33
CA ARG A 38 -5.97 -16.69 12.31
C ARG A 38 -5.01 -16.45 11.15
N GLY A 39 -4.06 -17.36 10.91
CA GLY A 39 -3.14 -17.29 9.78
C GLY A 39 -3.87 -17.26 8.44
N LEU A 40 -4.88 -18.14 8.26
CA LEU A 40 -5.70 -18.17 7.05
C LEU A 40 -6.51 -16.87 6.86
N ALA A 41 -7.08 -16.33 7.93
CA ALA A 41 -7.81 -15.07 7.87
C ALA A 41 -6.88 -13.89 7.48
N ILE A 42 -5.66 -13.83 8.04
CA ILE A 42 -4.63 -12.86 7.66
C ILE A 42 -4.31 -13.00 6.16
N SER A 43 -4.01 -14.21 5.68
CA SER A 43 -3.70 -14.45 4.26
C SER A 43 -4.84 -14.03 3.34
N PHE A 44 -6.08 -14.30 3.75
CA PHE A 44 -7.27 -13.90 3.00
C PHE A 44 -7.41 -12.37 2.89
N VAL A 45 -7.25 -11.65 4.00
CA VAL A 45 -7.31 -10.17 4.02
C VAL A 45 -6.19 -9.58 3.16
N LEU A 46 -4.96 -10.09 3.28
CA LEU A 46 -3.83 -9.65 2.45
C LEU A 46 -4.08 -9.88 0.96
N GLY A 47 -4.65 -11.03 0.59
CA GLY A 47 -5.04 -11.32 -0.80
C GLY A 47 -6.08 -10.33 -1.33
N TYR A 48 -7.10 -10.02 -0.53
CA TYR A 48 -8.10 -9.01 -0.90
C TYR A 48 -7.51 -7.60 -1.02
N LEU A 49 -6.62 -7.21 -0.11
CA LEU A 49 -5.91 -5.93 -0.19
C LEU A 49 -5.07 -5.84 -1.48
N HIS A 50 -4.38 -6.92 -1.85
CA HIS A 50 -3.63 -6.97 -3.11
C HIS A 50 -4.55 -6.76 -4.33
N CYS A 51 -5.66 -7.50 -4.41
CA CYS A 51 -6.63 -7.34 -5.49
C CYS A 51 -7.22 -5.92 -5.55
N ASN A 52 -7.49 -5.30 -4.40
CA ASN A 52 -7.99 -3.93 -4.34
C ASN A 52 -6.94 -2.93 -4.84
N LEU A 53 -5.67 -3.12 -4.50
CA LEU A 53 -4.58 -2.29 -5.02
C LEU A 53 -4.42 -2.43 -6.53
N ASP A 54 -4.53 -3.65 -7.06
CA ASP A 54 -4.56 -3.89 -8.50
C ASP A 54 -5.73 -3.13 -9.17
N ALA A 55 -6.93 -3.20 -8.60
CA ALA A 55 -8.09 -2.48 -9.13
C ALA A 55 -7.92 -0.94 -9.07
N ILE A 56 -7.29 -0.42 -8.01
CA ILE A 56 -6.95 1.02 -7.92
C ILE A 56 -5.98 1.41 -9.03
N TRP A 57 -4.98 0.57 -9.32
CA TRP A 57 -4.06 0.82 -10.42
C TRP A 57 -4.76 0.85 -11.77
N ASP A 58 -5.66 -0.10 -12.02
CA ASP A 58 -6.43 -0.18 -13.25
C ASP A 58 -7.32 1.06 -13.42
N GLU A 59 -7.97 1.52 -12.33
CA GLU A 59 -8.78 2.74 -12.34
C GLU A 59 -7.92 3.98 -12.61
N LEU A 60 -6.75 4.10 -11.96
CA LEU A 60 -5.81 5.19 -12.21
C LEU A 60 -5.37 5.22 -13.68
N ALA A 61 -5.17 4.07 -14.31
CA ALA A 61 -4.78 4.01 -15.72
C ALA A 61 -5.83 4.61 -16.67
N THR A 62 -7.09 4.68 -16.26
CA THR A 62 -8.16 5.34 -17.05
C THR A 62 -8.06 6.86 -17.03
N ALA A 63 -7.27 7.43 -16.10
CA ALA A 63 -7.24 8.86 -15.91
C ALA A 63 -6.48 9.58 -17.05
N PRO A 64 -6.97 10.75 -17.53
CA PRO A 64 -6.46 11.40 -18.75
C PRO A 64 -4.97 11.78 -18.70
N HIS A 65 -4.40 11.88 -17.49
CA HIS A 65 -3.02 12.32 -17.27
C HIS A 65 -1.96 11.24 -17.47
N PHE A 66 -2.35 9.96 -17.55
CA PHE A 66 -1.40 8.85 -17.74
C PHE A 66 -1.15 8.47 -19.21
N ALA A 67 -1.67 9.26 -20.16
CA ALA A 67 -1.30 9.24 -21.59
C ALA A 67 -0.86 7.86 -22.13
N ALA A 68 -1.81 6.94 -22.29
CA ALA A 68 -1.63 5.59 -22.84
C ALA A 68 -0.63 4.65 -22.12
N GLN A 69 0.01 5.06 -21.02
CA GLN A 69 0.92 4.23 -20.23
C GLN A 69 0.25 3.81 -18.93
N HIS A 70 0.24 2.51 -18.65
CA HIS A 70 -0.35 2.02 -17.40
C HIS A 70 0.56 2.42 -16.23
N PRO A 71 0.07 3.10 -15.18
CA PRO A 71 0.91 3.57 -14.07
C PRO A 71 1.70 2.43 -13.40
N ARG A 72 1.09 1.24 -13.32
CA ARG A 72 1.76 0.01 -12.85
C ARG A 72 3.01 -0.33 -13.66
N GLU A 73 3.00 -0.14 -14.97
CA GLU A 73 4.15 -0.44 -15.85
C GLU A 73 5.29 0.54 -15.63
N MET A 74 4.98 1.80 -15.30
CA MET A 74 5.98 2.80 -14.92
C MET A 74 6.74 2.42 -13.64
N PHE A 75 6.09 1.66 -12.74
CA PHE A 75 6.70 1.13 -11.53
C PHE A 75 7.24 -0.31 -11.70
N ALA A 76 6.82 -1.06 -12.71
CA ALA A 76 7.29 -2.42 -12.95
C ALA A 76 8.79 -2.48 -13.30
N ASP A 77 9.36 -1.39 -13.81
CA ASP A 77 10.82 -1.22 -13.95
C ASP A 77 11.58 -1.19 -12.60
N CYS A 78 10.87 -1.18 -11.47
CA CYS A 78 11.43 -1.39 -10.13
C CYS A 78 11.39 -2.86 -9.67
N GLN A 79 10.83 -3.80 -10.44
CA GLN A 79 10.72 -5.21 -10.06
C GLN A 79 12.05 -5.96 -10.24
N GLY A 80 12.94 -5.74 -9.27
CA GLY A 80 14.21 -6.46 -9.12
C GLY A 80 15.02 -5.97 -7.91
N ARG A 81 14.61 -4.85 -7.33
CA ARG A 81 15.11 -4.33 -6.06
C ARG A 81 13.86 -3.88 -5.32
N THR A 82 13.76 -4.16 -4.02
CA THR A 82 13.00 -3.25 -3.15
C THR A 82 13.37 -1.84 -3.62
N PRO A 83 12.43 -1.00 -4.07
CA PRO A 83 12.78 0.36 -4.41
C PRO A 83 13.18 1.00 -3.09
N HIS A 84 14.48 0.95 -2.80
CA HIS A 84 15.12 1.92 -1.93
C HIS A 84 14.99 3.24 -2.69
N MET A 85 13.79 3.83 -2.65
CA MET A 85 13.63 5.23 -2.97
C MET A 85 14.62 5.94 -2.06
N THR A 86 15.61 6.58 -2.67
CA THR A 86 16.58 7.32 -1.90
C THR A 86 15.85 8.45 -1.18
N SER A 87 16.44 8.97 -0.10
CA SER A 87 15.89 10.16 0.57
C SER A 87 15.67 11.34 -0.40
N GLU A 88 16.41 11.37 -1.52
CA GLU A 88 16.27 12.35 -2.58
C GLU A 88 15.05 12.09 -3.48
N ASP A 89 14.76 10.83 -3.81
CA ASP A 89 13.54 10.44 -4.53
C ASP A 89 12.29 10.74 -3.72
N VAL A 90 12.35 10.47 -2.40
CA VAL A 90 11.24 10.78 -1.49
C VAL A 90 11.02 12.29 -1.37
N LYS A 91 12.10 13.09 -1.27
CA LYS A 91 12.00 14.56 -1.32
C LYS A 91 11.39 15.05 -2.63
N ARG A 92 11.80 14.48 -3.77
CA ARG A 92 11.27 14.84 -5.08
C ARG A 92 9.79 14.50 -5.19
N LEU A 93 9.37 13.32 -4.72
CA LEU A 93 7.97 12.92 -4.71
C LEU A 93 7.16 13.83 -3.78
N ARG A 94 7.65 14.13 -2.57
CA ARG A 94 6.98 15.03 -1.62
C ARG A 94 6.79 16.43 -2.22
N ASN A 95 7.78 16.97 -2.92
CA ASN A 95 7.66 18.26 -3.61
C ASN A 95 6.59 18.25 -4.71
N VAL A 96 6.43 17.13 -5.41
CA VAL A 96 5.37 16.98 -6.41
C VAL A 96 3.99 16.94 -5.72
N LEU A 97 3.86 16.16 -4.65
CA LEU A 97 2.60 16.05 -3.90
C LEU A 97 2.20 17.38 -3.23
N MET A 98 3.16 18.16 -2.74
CA MET A 98 2.94 19.52 -2.22
C MET A 98 2.44 20.47 -3.30
N ARG A 99 2.98 20.41 -4.53
CA ARG A 99 2.50 21.24 -5.66
C ARG A 99 1.05 20.94 -6.03
N TYR A 100 0.59 19.72 -5.82
CA TYR A 100 -0.81 19.34 -6.04
C TYR A 100 -1.70 19.55 -4.81
N GLY A 101 -1.14 20.04 -3.69
CA GLY A 101 -1.88 20.33 -2.46
C GLY A 101 -2.33 19.10 -1.69
N TRP A 102 -1.69 17.95 -1.89
CA TRP A 102 -2.07 16.67 -1.26
C TRP A 102 -1.37 16.41 0.08
N VAL A 103 -0.30 17.15 0.38
CA VAL A 103 0.49 17.05 1.62
C VAL A 103 0.93 18.45 2.03
N GLU A 104 0.90 18.75 3.32
CA GLU A 104 1.35 20.03 3.88
C GLU A 104 2.88 20.05 4.15
N GLU A 105 3.44 21.25 4.20
CA GLU A 105 4.84 21.49 4.57
C GLU A 105 4.92 21.44 6.11
N ASP A 106 5.74 20.53 6.66
CA ASP A 106 5.95 20.41 8.13
C ASP A 106 6.73 21.61 8.68
#